data_AF-A0A7G8IS51-F1
#
_entry.id   AF-A0A7G8IS51-F1
#
_cell.length_a   1.000
_cell.length_b   1.000
_cell.length_c   1.000
_cell.angle_alpha   90.00
_cell.angle_beta   90.00
_cell.angle_gamma   90.00
#
_symmetry.space_group_name_H-M   'P 1'
#
loop_
_entity.id
_entity.type
_entity.pdbx_description
1 polymer ?
#
loop_
_entity_poly.entity_id
_entity_poly.type
_entity_poly.pdbx_seq_one_letter_code
_entity_poly.pdbx_strand_id
1 'polypeptide(L)'
;MDLSKPNTQANLEAAFGGESMANRKYLFFADVAKALGHKELAKLFRDTAAQETEHAFAHFRLLHPELVVDDPATLSDEQKQTMLTRCLELAIEGETYEYTTMYPEFTAQAQTDRDGGAAEEFAEQTEESATHADCFRTAAKNFGLLTPIEKHHAETYGVALEALKGKGTAGQAEQPITGQWICKQCSMIYDPVAGDPDSGIAPGTPFEAIPDDWECPICGAHKASFVPYREAELKAA
;
A
#
# COMPACT_ATOMS: atom_id res chain seq x y z
N MET A 1 -15.16 -19.11 17.25
CA MET A 1 -14.05 -19.23 18.21
C MET A 1 -14.35 -18.29 19.37
N ASP A 2 -14.03 -18.66 20.61
CA ASP A 2 -14.22 -17.75 21.75
C ASP A 2 -13.12 -16.67 21.74
N LEU A 3 -13.41 -15.53 21.09
CA LEU A 3 -12.50 -14.38 20.98
C LEU A 3 -12.27 -13.69 22.33
N SER A 4 -12.96 -14.10 23.42
CA SER A 4 -12.64 -13.63 24.78
C SER A 4 -11.32 -14.17 25.33
N LYS A 5 -10.62 -15.05 24.58
CA LYS A 5 -9.26 -15.52 24.87
C LYS A 5 -8.24 -14.69 24.09
N PRO A 6 -7.78 -13.54 24.61
CA PRO A 6 -7.00 -12.53 23.85
C PRO A 6 -5.75 -13.11 23.19
N ASN A 7 -5.12 -14.10 23.82
CA ASN A 7 -3.90 -14.72 23.30
C ASN A 7 -4.12 -15.45 21.96
N THR A 8 -5.30 -16.02 21.71
CA THR A 8 -5.50 -16.79 20.45
C THR A 8 -5.81 -15.87 19.28
N GLN A 9 -6.55 -14.78 19.51
CA GLN A 9 -6.77 -13.76 18.49
C GLN A 9 -5.44 -13.10 18.08
N ALA A 10 -4.64 -12.63 19.06
CA ALA A 10 -3.34 -12.03 18.78
C ALA A 10 -2.39 -13.00 18.04
N ASN A 11 -2.44 -14.30 18.38
CA ASN A 11 -1.66 -15.31 17.67
C ASN A 11 -2.11 -15.48 16.20
N LEU A 12 -3.42 -15.41 15.92
CA LEU A 12 -3.93 -15.49 14.56
C LEU A 12 -3.59 -14.25 13.74
N GLU A 13 -3.65 -13.05 14.35
CA GLU A 13 -3.21 -11.80 13.71
C GLU A 13 -1.71 -11.85 13.39
N ALA A 14 -0.89 -12.29 14.35
CA ALA A 14 0.54 -12.48 14.15
C ALA A 14 0.86 -13.52 13.07
N ALA A 15 0.11 -14.64 13.03
CA ALA A 15 0.25 -15.64 11.99
C ALA A 15 -0.13 -15.09 10.62
N PHE A 16 -1.29 -14.40 10.50
CA PHE A 16 -1.71 -13.74 9.27
C PHE A 16 -0.67 -12.74 8.77
N GLY A 17 -0.13 -11.89 9.66
CA GLY A 17 0.96 -10.97 9.33
C GLY A 17 2.25 -11.70 8.91
N GLY A 18 2.61 -12.77 9.61
CA GLY A 18 3.76 -13.63 9.30
C GLY A 18 3.69 -14.24 7.90
N GLU A 19 2.57 -14.87 7.57
CA GLU A 19 2.36 -15.50 6.26
C GLU A 19 2.25 -14.46 5.14
N SER A 20 1.66 -13.29 5.42
CA SER A 20 1.61 -12.17 4.47
C SER A 20 3.02 -11.67 4.15
N MET A 21 3.89 -11.50 5.16
CA MET A 21 5.30 -11.15 4.95
C MET A 21 6.07 -12.26 4.20
N ALA A 22 5.82 -13.54 4.51
CA ALA A 22 6.44 -14.67 3.81
C ALA A 22 6.09 -14.67 2.32
N ASN A 23 4.81 -14.54 1.98
CA ASN A 23 4.33 -14.40 0.60
C ASN A 23 5.07 -13.27 -0.14
N ARG A 24 5.10 -12.06 0.41
CA ARG A 24 5.74 -10.90 -0.25
C ARG A 24 7.24 -11.09 -0.43
N LYS A 25 7.94 -11.65 0.56
CA LYS A 25 9.37 -12.01 0.45
C LYS A 25 9.61 -13.02 -0.66
N TYR A 26 8.81 -14.08 -0.75
CA TYR A 26 9.01 -15.12 -1.76
C TYR A 26 8.73 -14.63 -3.18
N LEU A 27 7.75 -13.74 -3.39
CA LEU A 27 7.58 -13.07 -4.68
C LEU A 27 8.81 -12.24 -5.06
N PHE A 28 9.37 -11.47 -4.12
CA PHE A 28 10.60 -10.72 -4.35
C PHE A 28 11.80 -11.64 -4.65
N PHE A 29 11.96 -12.73 -3.89
CA PHE A 29 13.01 -13.72 -4.13
C PHE A 29 12.87 -14.40 -5.49
N ALA A 30 11.64 -14.60 -5.98
CA ALA A 30 11.40 -15.10 -7.32
C ALA A 30 11.90 -14.13 -8.40
N ASP A 31 11.74 -12.83 -8.21
CA ASP A 31 12.25 -11.81 -9.14
C ASP A 31 13.79 -11.78 -9.13
N VAL A 32 14.40 -11.84 -7.94
CA VAL A 32 15.86 -11.97 -7.80
C VAL A 32 16.38 -13.23 -8.49
N ALA A 33 15.80 -14.40 -8.20
CA ALA A 33 16.20 -15.66 -8.80
C ALA A 33 16.06 -15.65 -10.33
N LYS A 34 14.99 -15.05 -10.85
CA LYS A 34 14.77 -14.88 -12.30
C LYS A 34 15.84 -13.99 -12.93
N ALA A 35 16.13 -12.84 -12.30
CA ALA A 35 17.16 -11.91 -12.79
C ALA A 35 18.56 -12.54 -12.84
N LEU A 36 18.85 -13.45 -11.90
CA LEU A 36 20.10 -14.21 -11.86
C LEU A 36 20.10 -15.48 -12.74
N GLY A 37 19.06 -15.69 -13.57
CA GLY A 37 18.97 -16.79 -14.51
C GLY A 37 18.46 -18.13 -13.93
N HIS A 38 18.07 -18.18 -12.67
CA HIS A 38 17.58 -19.37 -11.98
C HIS A 38 16.06 -19.54 -12.12
N LYS A 39 15.59 -19.92 -13.31
CA LYS A 39 14.15 -20.02 -13.64
C LYS A 39 13.36 -20.99 -12.77
N GLU A 40 13.89 -22.19 -12.51
CA GLU A 40 13.19 -23.19 -11.68
C GLU A 40 13.08 -22.76 -10.22
N LEU A 41 14.12 -22.13 -9.68
CA LEU A 41 14.09 -21.57 -8.32
C LEU A 41 13.11 -20.39 -8.22
N ALA A 42 13.06 -19.54 -9.24
CA ALA A 42 12.06 -18.48 -9.32
C ALA A 42 10.63 -19.04 -9.35
N LYS A 43 10.41 -20.13 -10.10
CA LYS A 43 9.11 -20.83 -10.11
C LYS A 43 8.77 -21.38 -8.73
N LEU A 44 9.70 -22.06 -8.08
CA LEU A 44 9.52 -22.61 -6.74
C LEU A 44 9.09 -21.52 -5.75
N PHE A 45 9.79 -20.38 -5.72
CA PHE A 45 9.42 -19.27 -4.85
C PHE A 45 8.01 -18.73 -5.14
N ARG A 46 7.57 -18.65 -6.41
CA ARG A 46 6.20 -18.22 -6.73
C ARG A 46 5.16 -19.24 -6.29
N ASP A 47 5.43 -20.53 -6.47
CA ASP A 47 4.55 -21.61 -6.03
C ASP A 47 4.41 -21.57 -4.49
N THR A 48 5.52 -21.41 -3.77
CA THR A 48 5.49 -21.28 -2.29
C THR A 48 4.78 -20.00 -1.85
N ALA A 49 5.00 -18.86 -2.52
CA ALA A 49 4.26 -17.64 -2.22
C ALA A 49 2.74 -17.86 -2.32
N ALA A 50 2.28 -18.57 -3.37
CA ALA A 50 0.87 -18.91 -3.52
C ALA A 50 0.34 -19.80 -2.37
N GLN A 51 1.18 -20.69 -1.83
CA GLN A 51 0.82 -21.50 -0.66
C GLN A 51 0.70 -20.63 0.60
N GLU A 52 1.63 -19.69 0.83
CA GLU A 52 1.54 -18.77 1.98
C GLU A 52 0.31 -17.86 1.91
N THR A 53 -0.19 -17.54 0.70
CA THR A 53 -1.49 -16.88 0.55
C THR A 53 -2.62 -17.71 1.14
N GLU A 54 -2.66 -19.01 0.86
CA GLU A 54 -3.70 -19.89 1.42
C GLU A 54 -3.55 -20.09 2.93
N HIS A 55 -2.31 -20.11 3.47
CA HIS A 55 -2.07 -20.14 4.91
C HIS A 55 -2.58 -18.86 5.57
N ALA A 56 -2.24 -17.69 5.02
CA ALA A 56 -2.75 -16.40 5.49
C ALA A 56 -4.29 -16.37 5.48
N PHE A 57 -4.92 -16.80 4.38
CA PHE A 57 -6.38 -16.86 4.29
C PHE A 57 -6.99 -17.88 5.26
N ALA A 58 -6.33 -18.99 5.56
CA ALA A 58 -6.81 -19.92 6.58
C ALA A 58 -6.89 -19.26 7.97
N HIS A 59 -5.90 -18.45 8.34
CA HIS A 59 -5.94 -17.66 9.58
C HIS A 59 -6.96 -16.53 9.52
N PHE A 60 -7.06 -15.81 8.40
CA PHE A 60 -7.99 -14.70 8.24
C PHE A 60 -9.46 -15.16 8.33
N ARG A 61 -9.80 -16.35 7.80
CA ARG A 61 -11.13 -16.96 7.95
C ARG A 61 -11.48 -17.26 9.42
N LEU A 62 -10.50 -17.50 10.28
CA LEU A 62 -10.72 -17.70 11.72
C LEU A 62 -10.85 -16.37 12.48
N LEU A 63 -10.19 -15.31 12.01
CA LEU A 63 -10.32 -13.95 12.53
C LEU A 63 -11.67 -13.32 12.17
N HIS A 64 -12.12 -13.56 10.93
CA HIS A 64 -13.34 -13.01 10.36
C HIS A 64 -14.29 -14.10 9.88
N PRO A 65 -14.81 -14.97 10.77
CA PRO A 65 -15.75 -16.02 10.38
C PRO A 65 -17.04 -15.45 9.77
N GLU A 66 -17.40 -14.19 10.08
CA GLU A 66 -18.52 -13.47 9.49
C GLU A 66 -18.35 -13.15 8.00
N LEU A 67 -17.13 -13.28 7.46
CA LEU A 67 -16.83 -13.05 6.03
C LEU A 67 -16.70 -14.35 5.23
N VAL A 68 -16.82 -15.51 5.87
CA VAL A 68 -16.69 -16.80 5.19
C VAL A 68 -17.95 -17.08 4.37
N VAL A 69 -17.77 -17.25 3.05
CA VAL A 69 -18.84 -17.61 2.11
C VAL A 69 -18.66 -19.08 1.69
N ASP A 70 -19.45 -19.98 2.26
CA ASP A 70 -19.43 -21.40 1.88
C ASP A 70 -20.19 -21.64 0.56
N ASP A 71 -21.41 -21.11 0.45
CA ASP A 71 -22.21 -21.12 -0.78
C ASP A 71 -22.94 -19.77 -0.95
N PRO A 72 -22.54 -18.92 -1.92
CA PRO A 72 -23.16 -17.62 -2.14
C PRO A 72 -24.64 -17.70 -2.55
N ALA A 73 -25.11 -18.84 -3.08
CA ALA A 73 -26.51 -19.03 -3.42
C ALA A 73 -27.42 -19.14 -2.18
N THR A 74 -26.86 -19.45 -1.02
CA THR A 74 -27.62 -19.58 0.24
C THR A 74 -27.79 -18.26 0.99
N LEU A 75 -27.04 -17.22 0.61
CA LEU A 75 -27.06 -15.92 1.25
C LEU A 75 -28.19 -15.04 0.68
N SER A 76 -28.95 -14.40 1.57
CA SER A 76 -29.86 -13.31 1.16
C SER A 76 -29.07 -12.10 0.69
N ASP A 77 -29.72 -11.21 -0.07
CA ASP A 77 -29.10 -9.96 -0.50
C ASP A 77 -28.69 -9.09 0.70
N GLU A 78 -29.48 -9.08 1.77
CA GLU A 78 -29.16 -8.41 3.04
C GLU A 78 -27.86 -8.95 3.67
N GLN A 79 -27.67 -10.28 3.65
CA GLN A 79 -26.46 -10.91 4.19
C GLN A 79 -25.23 -10.59 3.34
N LYS A 80 -25.36 -10.69 2.01
CA LYS A 80 -24.27 -10.30 1.07
C LYS A 80 -23.88 -8.84 1.28
N GLN A 81 -24.87 -7.96 1.39
CA GLN A 81 -24.70 -6.54 1.65
C GLN A 81 -23.95 -6.28 2.96
N THR A 82 -24.33 -6.99 4.03
CA THR A 82 -23.68 -6.88 5.34
C THR A 82 -22.21 -7.32 5.27
N MET A 83 -21.92 -8.44 4.61
CA MET A 83 -20.54 -8.94 4.45
C MET A 83 -19.69 -7.97 3.64
N LEU A 84 -20.21 -7.47 2.50
CA LEU A 84 -19.50 -6.49 1.66
C LEU A 84 -19.26 -5.17 2.41
N THR A 85 -20.23 -4.72 3.20
CA THR A 85 -20.09 -3.55 4.08
C THR A 85 -18.94 -3.78 5.06
N ARG A 86 -18.87 -4.95 5.71
CA ARG A 86 -17.81 -5.24 6.66
C ARG A 86 -16.43 -5.31 6.00
N CYS A 87 -16.32 -5.84 4.78
CA CYS A 87 -15.07 -5.79 4.02
C CYS A 87 -14.60 -4.35 3.77
N LEU A 88 -15.51 -3.45 3.38
CA LEU A 88 -15.19 -2.05 3.14
C LEU A 88 -14.81 -1.32 4.42
N GLU A 89 -15.49 -1.59 5.53
CA GLU A 89 -15.13 -1.04 6.85
C GLU A 89 -13.72 -1.46 7.27
N LEU A 90 -13.39 -2.75 7.18
CA LEU A 90 -12.04 -3.25 7.49
C LEU A 90 -10.96 -2.59 6.63
N ALA A 91 -11.22 -2.39 5.33
CA ALA A 91 -10.31 -1.69 4.45
C ALA A 91 -10.15 -0.22 4.89
N ILE A 92 -11.24 0.51 5.09
CA ILE A 92 -11.20 1.91 5.55
C ILE A 92 -10.46 2.04 6.89
N GLU A 93 -10.73 1.15 7.84
CA GLU A 93 -10.06 1.10 9.15
C GLU A 93 -8.53 0.98 9.00
N GLY A 94 -8.06 0.03 8.18
CA GLY A 94 -6.64 -0.19 7.89
C GLY A 94 -6.00 1.02 7.22
N GLU A 95 -6.53 1.43 6.05
CA GLU A 95 -6.01 2.56 5.27
C GLU A 95 -5.97 3.85 6.10
N THR A 96 -7.00 4.09 6.91
CA THR A 96 -7.07 5.26 7.82
C THR A 96 -5.96 5.23 8.84
N TYR A 97 -5.75 4.10 9.51
CA TYR A 97 -4.64 3.96 10.45
C TYR A 97 -3.29 4.22 9.76
N GLU A 98 -3.12 3.74 8.53
CA GLU A 98 -1.89 3.95 7.76
C GLU A 98 -1.62 5.44 7.50
N TYR A 99 -2.59 6.18 6.94
CA TYR A 99 -2.37 7.59 6.59
C TYR A 99 -2.50 8.58 7.75
N THR A 100 -3.22 8.26 8.83
CA THR A 100 -3.36 9.16 9.99
C THR A 100 -2.33 8.92 11.08
N THR A 101 -1.75 7.73 11.15
CA THR A 101 -0.93 7.31 12.29
C THR A 101 0.37 6.64 11.84
N MET A 102 0.30 5.47 11.20
CA MET A 102 1.48 4.63 10.94
C MET A 102 2.55 5.33 10.09
N TYR A 103 2.22 5.76 8.86
CA TYR A 103 3.21 6.39 7.98
C TYR A 103 3.68 7.76 8.48
N PRO A 104 2.81 8.65 9.04
CA PRO A 104 3.28 9.85 9.70
C PRO A 104 4.29 9.59 10.83
N GLU A 105 4.03 8.62 11.70
CA GLU A 105 4.95 8.25 12.79
C GLU A 105 6.26 7.66 12.26
N PHE A 106 6.20 6.75 11.27
CA PHE A 106 7.39 6.15 10.67
C PHE A 106 8.25 7.19 9.94
N THR A 107 7.61 8.16 9.28
CA THR A 107 8.32 9.28 8.63
C THR A 107 9.05 10.12 9.67
N ALA A 108 8.36 10.50 10.76
CA ALA A 108 8.95 11.28 11.85
C ALA A 108 10.09 10.52 12.55
N GLN A 109 9.94 9.21 12.75
CA GLN A 109 10.98 8.38 13.34
C GLN A 109 12.20 8.25 12.42
N ALA A 110 12.01 7.99 11.13
CA ALA A 110 13.11 7.90 10.16
C ALA A 110 13.87 9.23 10.02
N GLN A 111 13.17 10.37 10.10
CA GLN A 111 13.79 11.70 10.18
C GLN A 111 14.59 11.88 11.47
N THR A 112 14.04 11.45 12.61
CA THR A 112 14.71 11.52 13.92
C THR A 112 15.97 10.65 13.95
N ASP A 113 15.90 9.42 13.44
CA ASP A 113 17.04 8.49 13.42
C ASP A 113 18.17 9.02 12.53
N ARG A 114 17.81 9.63 11.40
CA ARG A 114 18.76 10.36 10.54
C ARG A 114 19.45 11.51 11.29
N ASP A 115 18.68 12.31 12.02
CA ASP A 115 19.17 13.55 12.64
C ASP A 115 19.83 13.31 14.02
N GLY A 116 19.53 12.19 14.69
CA GLY A 116 19.85 11.93 16.10
C GLY A 116 21.05 11.01 16.41
N GLY A 117 21.55 10.22 15.45
CA GLY A 117 22.64 9.26 15.72
C GLY A 117 23.72 9.17 14.66
N ALA A 118 23.43 9.56 13.42
CA ALA A 118 24.42 9.49 12.35
C ALA A 118 25.59 10.47 12.58
N ALA A 119 25.36 11.62 13.22
CA ALA A 119 26.40 12.63 13.51
C ALA A 119 27.56 12.16 14.41
N GLU A 120 27.31 11.26 15.38
CA GLU A 120 28.36 10.71 16.25
C GLU A 120 29.10 9.53 15.60
N GLU A 121 28.42 8.75 14.76
CA GLU A 121 29.00 7.63 14.00
C GLU A 121 29.76 8.10 12.73
N PHE A 122 29.33 9.22 12.12
CA PHE A 122 29.99 9.88 10.98
C PHE A 122 31.42 10.35 11.29
N ALA A 123 31.80 10.47 12.57
CA ALA A 123 33.15 10.82 12.97
C ALA A 123 34.16 9.65 12.81
N GLU A 124 33.71 8.39 12.74
CA GLU A 124 34.61 7.23 12.71
C GLU A 124 34.49 6.33 11.46
N GLN A 125 33.39 6.31 10.69
CA GLN A 125 33.27 5.50 9.45
C GLN A 125 32.43 6.18 8.34
N THR A 126 33.06 6.74 7.32
CA THR A 126 32.39 7.67 6.38
C THR A 126 31.54 7.03 5.28
N GLU A 127 31.81 5.80 4.84
CA GLU A 127 31.09 5.17 3.72
C GLU A 127 29.86 4.35 4.17
N GLU A 128 30.01 3.55 5.24
CA GLU A 128 28.91 2.76 5.81
C GLU A 128 27.83 3.66 6.41
N SER A 129 28.23 4.71 7.17
CA SER A 129 27.28 5.67 7.73
C SER A 129 26.57 6.50 6.65
N ALA A 130 27.22 6.81 5.52
CA ALA A 130 26.55 7.47 4.39
C ALA A 130 25.48 6.54 3.77
N THR A 131 25.79 5.25 3.64
CA THR A 131 24.82 4.24 3.17
C THR A 131 23.63 4.13 4.11
N HIS A 132 23.84 4.10 5.43
CA HIS A 132 22.75 4.08 6.40
C HIS A 132 21.88 5.35 6.34
N ALA A 133 22.50 6.53 6.22
CA ALA A 133 21.78 7.79 6.09
C ALA A 133 20.96 7.88 4.80
N ASP A 134 21.45 7.32 3.69
CA ASP A 134 20.71 7.24 2.43
C ASP A 134 19.56 6.23 2.51
N CYS A 135 19.73 5.11 3.22
CA CYS A 135 18.64 4.18 3.52
C CYS A 135 17.52 4.85 4.33
N PHE A 136 17.86 5.58 5.41
CA PHE A 136 16.86 6.29 6.21
C PHE A 136 16.16 7.40 5.42
N ARG A 137 16.90 8.15 4.58
CA ARG A 137 16.31 9.14 3.67
C ARG A 137 15.30 8.49 2.73
N THR A 138 15.69 7.37 2.10
CA THR A 138 14.84 6.63 1.17
C THR A 138 13.61 6.07 1.88
N ALA A 139 13.76 5.55 3.10
CA ALA A 139 12.64 5.06 3.89
C ALA A 139 11.66 6.18 4.24
N ALA A 140 12.14 7.32 4.75
CA ALA A 140 11.31 8.48 5.06
C ALA A 140 10.57 9.00 3.83
N LYS A 141 11.25 9.05 2.66
CA LYS A 141 10.63 9.40 1.37
C LYS A 141 9.48 8.44 1.04
N ASN A 142 9.74 7.13 1.07
CA ASN A 142 8.76 6.13 0.70
C ASN A 142 7.54 6.16 1.64
N PHE A 143 7.74 6.30 2.95
CA PHE A 143 6.65 6.45 3.91
C PHE A 143 5.83 7.73 3.66
N GLY A 144 6.50 8.85 3.37
CA GLY A 144 5.84 10.10 3.02
C GLY A 144 4.99 9.99 1.75
N LEU A 145 5.45 9.25 0.75
CA LEU A 145 4.73 9.00 -0.50
C LEU A 145 3.53 8.05 -0.34
N LEU A 146 3.55 7.14 0.64
CA LEU A 146 2.45 6.21 0.92
C LEU A 146 1.27 6.88 1.61
N THR A 147 1.50 7.92 2.41
CA THR A 147 0.43 8.65 3.12
C THR A 147 -0.69 9.16 2.20
N PRO A 148 -0.43 9.89 1.10
CA PRO A 148 -1.49 10.31 0.17
C PRO A 148 -2.11 9.14 -0.62
N ILE A 149 -1.37 8.04 -0.79
CA ILE A 149 -1.87 6.82 -1.47
C ILE A 149 -2.93 6.16 -0.62
N GLU A 150 -2.65 5.90 0.66
CA GLU A 150 -3.62 5.22 1.54
C GLU A 150 -4.82 6.12 1.86
N LYS A 151 -4.62 7.45 1.89
CA LYS A 151 -5.75 8.39 1.91
C LYS A 151 -6.65 8.22 0.68
N HIS A 152 -6.06 8.13 -0.52
CA HIS A 152 -6.82 7.89 -1.75
C HIS A 152 -7.57 6.55 -1.72
N HIS A 153 -6.96 5.49 -1.18
CA HIS A 153 -7.62 4.20 -0.99
C HIS A 153 -8.81 4.31 -0.03
N ALA A 154 -8.61 4.92 1.15
CA ALA A 154 -9.67 5.13 2.13
C ALA A 154 -10.87 5.93 1.55
N GLU A 155 -10.61 7.01 0.82
CA GLU A 155 -11.64 7.80 0.15
C GLU A 155 -12.40 7.00 -0.92
N THR A 156 -11.66 6.20 -1.71
CA THR A 156 -12.25 5.32 -2.74
C THR A 156 -13.16 4.25 -2.12
N TYR A 157 -12.72 3.62 -1.04
CA TYR A 157 -13.56 2.66 -0.30
C TYR A 157 -14.76 3.34 0.36
N GLY A 158 -14.60 4.57 0.86
CA GLY A 158 -15.70 5.38 1.38
C GLY A 158 -16.79 5.63 0.34
N VAL A 159 -16.40 6.03 -0.88
CA VAL A 159 -17.33 6.21 -2.00
C VAL A 159 -17.98 4.89 -2.39
N ALA A 160 -17.22 3.79 -2.43
CA ALA A 160 -17.75 2.45 -2.72
C ALA A 160 -18.78 2.01 -1.67
N LEU A 161 -18.55 2.31 -0.40
CA LEU A 161 -19.46 2.00 0.71
C LEU A 161 -20.77 2.77 0.59
N GLU A 162 -20.71 4.05 0.23
CA GLU A 162 -21.91 4.86 0.06
C GLU A 162 -22.71 4.45 -1.19
N ALA A 163 -22.02 4.06 -2.27
CA ALA A 163 -22.65 3.48 -3.45
C ALA A 163 -23.31 2.13 -3.14
N LEU A 164 -22.63 1.26 -2.37
CA LEU A 164 -23.15 -0.02 -1.91
C LEU A 164 -24.44 0.19 -1.10
N LYS A 165 -24.52 1.24 -0.27
CA LYS A 165 -25.73 1.65 0.48
C LYS A 165 -26.84 2.27 -0.40
N GLY A 166 -26.70 2.27 -1.73
CA GLY A 166 -27.71 2.76 -2.66
C GLY A 166 -27.79 4.28 -2.78
N LYS A 167 -26.76 5.02 -2.35
CA LYS A 167 -26.75 6.50 -2.42
C LYS A 167 -26.31 7.05 -3.78
N GLY A 168 -25.91 6.19 -4.71
CA GLY A 168 -25.42 6.56 -6.03
C GLY A 168 -24.55 5.45 -6.62
N THR A 169 -23.74 5.77 -7.62
CA THR A 169 -22.75 4.85 -8.20
C THR A 169 -21.34 5.33 -7.89
N ALA A 170 -20.46 4.40 -7.49
CA ALA A 170 -19.06 4.73 -7.25
C ALA A 170 -18.37 5.14 -8.56
N GLY A 171 -17.63 6.25 -8.52
CA GLY A 171 -16.91 6.75 -9.68
C GLY A 171 -15.80 7.72 -9.28
N GLN A 172 -15.32 8.47 -10.26
CA GLN A 172 -14.29 9.49 -10.10
C GLN A 172 -14.80 10.84 -10.59
N ALA A 173 -14.29 11.94 -10.02
CA ALA A 173 -14.59 13.30 -10.46
C ALA A 173 -14.47 13.47 -11.99
N GLU A 174 -15.39 14.23 -12.60
CA GLU A 174 -15.38 14.48 -14.05
C GLU A 174 -14.19 15.34 -14.48
N GLN A 175 -13.69 16.19 -13.59
CA GLN A 175 -12.50 16.97 -13.82
C GLN A 175 -11.35 16.43 -12.97
N PRO A 176 -10.14 16.27 -13.53
CA PRO A 176 -8.98 15.91 -12.74
C PRO A 176 -8.54 17.07 -11.84
N ILE A 177 -7.80 16.74 -10.79
CA ILE A 177 -7.13 17.75 -9.98
C ILE A 177 -5.99 18.36 -10.81
N THR A 178 -6.02 19.69 -10.97
CA THR A 178 -5.13 20.42 -11.85
C THR A 178 -3.66 20.12 -11.55
N GLY A 179 -2.96 19.54 -12.53
CA GLY A 179 -1.53 19.27 -12.47
C GLY A 179 -1.12 18.02 -11.70
N GLN A 180 -2.04 17.35 -10.99
CA GLN A 180 -1.75 16.11 -10.28
C GLN A 180 -1.97 14.88 -11.15
N TRP A 181 -1.10 13.87 -10.99
CA TRP A 181 -1.11 12.64 -11.79
C TRP A 181 -0.97 11.44 -10.89
N ILE A 182 -1.68 10.35 -11.21
CA ILE A 182 -1.69 9.11 -10.42
C ILE A 182 -1.10 7.95 -11.20
N CYS A 183 -0.20 7.20 -10.56
CA CYS A 183 0.36 5.97 -11.11
C CYS A 183 -0.70 4.86 -11.15
N LYS A 184 -0.98 4.28 -12.33
CA LYS A 184 -1.94 3.17 -12.46
C LYS A 184 -1.51 1.86 -11.79
N GLN A 185 -0.24 1.73 -11.40
CA GLN A 185 0.30 0.49 -10.83
C GLN A 185 0.28 0.45 -9.30
N CYS A 186 0.51 1.60 -8.65
CA CYS A 186 0.64 1.68 -7.18
C CYS A 186 -0.07 2.87 -6.57
N SER A 187 -0.87 3.61 -7.34
CA SER A 187 -1.63 4.78 -6.87
C SER A 187 -0.81 5.98 -6.40
N MET A 188 0.54 5.98 -6.54
CA MET A 188 1.36 7.14 -6.22
C MET A 188 0.88 8.39 -6.96
N ILE A 189 0.62 9.46 -6.20
CA ILE A 189 0.16 10.75 -6.72
C ILE A 189 1.37 11.69 -6.83
N TYR A 190 1.70 12.08 -8.05
CA TYR A 190 2.62 13.17 -8.32
C TYR A 190 1.91 14.50 -8.09
N ASP A 191 2.48 15.34 -7.22
CA ASP A 191 2.07 16.72 -7.00
C ASP A 191 3.18 17.67 -7.49
N PRO A 192 2.92 18.54 -8.48
CA PRO A 192 3.91 19.48 -8.97
C PRO A 192 4.38 20.45 -7.90
N VAL A 193 3.58 20.76 -6.86
CA VAL A 193 4.01 21.60 -5.74
C VAL A 193 5.16 20.94 -4.98
N ALA A 194 5.13 19.63 -4.81
CA ALA A 194 6.18 18.86 -4.15
C ALA A 194 7.33 18.52 -5.11
N GLY A 195 7.03 18.20 -6.37
CA GLY A 195 8.00 17.62 -7.30
C GLY A 195 8.39 16.19 -6.88
N ASP A 196 9.57 15.75 -7.32
CA ASP A 196 10.25 14.53 -6.85
C ASP A 196 11.78 14.79 -6.79
N PRO A 197 12.26 15.61 -5.82
CA PRO A 197 13.63 16.12 -5.82
C PRO A 197 14.69 15.02 -5.74
N ASP A 198 14.40 13.93 -5.05
CA ASP A 198 15.31 12.77 -4.91
C ASP A 198 15.51 12.03 -6.24
N SER A 199 14.54 12.11 -7.16
CA SER A 199 14.68 11.60 -8.53
C SER A 199 15.07 12.72 -9.53
N GLY A 200 15.48 13.89 -9.03
CA GLY A 200 15.94 15.03 -9.83
C GLY A 200 14.83 15.96 -10.35
N ILE A 201 13.59 15.81 -9.89
CA ILE A 201 12.45 16.64 -10.32
C ILE A 201 12.19 17.74 -9.28
N ALA A 202 12.53 18.98 -9.61
CA ALA A 202 12.40 20.09 -8.66
C ALA A 202 10.93 20.40 -8.29
N PRO A 203 10.66 20.93 -7.08
CA PRO A 203 9.34 21.45 -6.73
C PRO A 203 8.89 22.55 -7.72
N GLY A 204 7.60 22.56 -8.03
CA GLY A 204 6.98 23.41 -9.05
C GLY A 204 7.05 22.86 -10.48
N THR A 205 7.65 21.69 -10.71
CA THR A 205 7.76 21.10 -12.06
C THR A 205 6.40 20.53 -12.50
N PRO A 206 5.78 20.99 -13.58
CA PRO A 206 4.57 20.36 -14.10
C PRO A 206 4.89 18.95 -14.63
N PHE A 207 3.94 18.02 -14.53
CA PHE A 207 4.15 16.62 -14.91
C PHE A 207 4.59 16.46 -16.38
N GLU A 208 4.08 17.33 -17.25
CA GLU A 208 4.42 17.36 -18.68
C GLU A 208 5.89 17.69 -18.93
N ALA A 209 6.55 18.41 -18.00
CA ALA A 209 7.97 18.77 -18.09
C ALA A 209 8.91 17.71 -17.50
N ILE A 210 8.39 16.65 -16.89
CA ILE A 210 9.19 15.53 -16.38
C ILE A 210 9.79 14.76 -17.57
N PRO A 211 11.05 14.29 -17.52
CA PRO A 211 11.63 13.40 -18.53
C PRO A 211 10.82 12.11 -18.74
N ASP A 212 10.79 11.57 -19.96
CA ASP A 212 10.01 10.36 -20.27
C ASP A 212 10.59 9.06 -19.69
N ASP A 213 11.87 9.08 -19.35
CA ASP A 213 12.59 8.01 -18.63
C ASP A 213 12.43 8.08 -17.11
N TRP A 214 11.71 9.08 -16.58
CA TRP A 214 11.37 9.10 -15.15
C TRP A 214 10.51 7.88 -14.79
N GLU A 215 10.85 7.28 -13.65
CA GLU A 215 10.19 6.12 -13.09
C GLU A 215 9.51 6.48 -11.77
N CYS A 216 8.36 5.89 -11.52
CA CYS A 216 7.64 6.04 -10.28
C CYS A 216 8.55 5.64 -9.10
N PRO A 217 8.74 6.51 -8.10
CA PRO A 217 9.67 6.24 -6.99
C PRO A 217 9.23 5.08 -6.07
N ILE A 218 7.97 4.64 -6.18
CA ILE A 218 7.43 3.54 -5.37
C ILE A 218 7.57 2.18 -6.09
N CYS A 219 7.16 2.10 -7.36
CA CYS A 219 7.03 0.81 -8.06
C CYS A 219 7.90 0.67 -9.31
N GLY A 220 8.68 1.69 -9.69
CA GLY A 220 9.53 1.66 -10.90
C GLY A 220 8.77 1.76 -12.22
N ALA A 221 7.45 1.98 -12.19
CA ALA A 221 6.66 2.17 -13.40
C ALA A 221 7.10 3.42 -14.17
N HIS A 222 7.33 3.31 -15.48
CA HIS A 222 7.64 4.47 -16.32
C HIS A 222 6.52 5.53 -16.30
N LYS A 223 6.88 6.79 -16.54
CA LYS A 223 5.98 7.96 -16.64
C LYS A 223 4.69 7.71 -17.43
N ALA A 224 4.75 6.92 -18.51
CA ALA A 224 3.58 6.54 -19.32
C ALA A 224 2.48 5.75 -18.56
N SER A 225 2.79 5.23 -17.38
CA SER A 225 1.82 4.56 -16.50
C SER A 225 0.97 5.53 -15.68
N PHE A 226 1.24 6.83 -15.73
CA PHE A 226 0.46 7.84 -15.01
C PHE A 226 -0.71 8.35 -15.84
N VAL A 227 -1.78 8.72 -15.14
CA VAL A 227 -2.95 9.38 -15.71
C VAL A 227 -3.34 10.59 -14.86
N PRO A 228 -4.07 11.58 -15.40
CA PRO A 228 -4.54 12.71 -14.60
C PRO A 228 -5.30 12.23 -13.36
N TYR A 229 -4.91 12.70 -12.18
CA TYR A 229 -5.51 12.28 -10.92
C TYR A 229 -6.93 12.81 -10.79
N ARG A 230 -7.86 11.95 -10.37
CA ARG A 230 -9.26 12.28 -10.12
C ARG A 230 -9.63 11.72 -8.76
N GLU A 231 -10.22 12.57 -7.93
CA GLU A 231 -10.74 12.14 -6.62
C GLU A 231 -11.91 11.18 -6.80
N ALA A 232 -12.08 10.28 -5.83
CA ALA A 232 -13.25 9.42 -5.77
C ALA A 232 -14.51 10.27 -5.55
N GLU A 233 -15.58 9.96 -6.28
CA GLU A 233 -16.84 10.71 -6.18
C GLU A 233 -18.03 9.75 -6.27
N LEU A 234 -19.01 9.96 -5.40
CA LEU A 234 -20.31 9.33 -5.52
C LEU A 234 -21.10 10.03 -6.62
N LYS A 235 -21.30 9.36 -7.76
CA LYS A 235 -22.10 9.89 -8.85
C LYS A 235 -23.58 9.72 -8.57
N ALA A 236 -24.38 10.71 -8.98
CA ALA A 236 -25.83 10.61 -8.98
C ALA A 236 -26.27 9.41 -9.83
N ALA A 237 -27.27 8.67 -9.34
CA ALA A 237 -27.84 7.50 -10.01
C ALA A 237 -28.69 7.89 -11.24
#